data_AF-A0AAJ2BUX4-F1
#
_entry.id   AF-A0AAJ2BUX4-F1
#
_cell.length_a   1.000
_cell.length_b   1.000
_cell.length_c   1.000
_cell.angle_alpha   90.00
_cell.angle_beta   90.00
_cell.angle_gamma   90.00
#
_symmetry.space_group_name_H-M   'P 1'
#
loop_
_entity.id
_entity.type
_entity.pdbx_description
1 polymer ?
#
loop_
_entity_poly.entity_id
_entity_poly.type
_entity_poly.pdbx_seq_one_letter_code
_entity_poly.pdbx_strand_id
1 'polypeptide(L)'
;MMAIRTDPYLTGTTLASVTQPQAGLAVSSTANPGVTPGDADVAVDLSASAQLVSNLLPLQPSSSLSDDDSDGGELDAFMQDLKQQIQSQGKDAGVLGELPNKATPGRTELAKQAANYLLVNFYGDSSRYSDASSKNPFADLDGDSLSRIARDDSGAFTPAERAGGLLRNGWA
;
A
#
# COMPACT_ATOMS: atom_id res chain seq x y z
N MET A 1 29.21 -82.05 -24.00
CA MET A 1 29.01 -80.79 -24.76
C MET A 1 29.57 -79.68 -23.88
N MET A 2 30.77 -79.13 -24.14
CA MET A 2 31.04 -77.90 -24.95
C MET A 2 30.13 -76.73 -24.49
N ALA A 3 30.56 -75.51 -24.14
CA ALA A 3 31.70 -74.67 -24.53
C ALA A 3 31.90 -73.55 -23.45
N ILE A 4 33.13 -73.09 -23.15
CA ILE A 4 33.83 -71.85 -23.61
C ILE A 4 33.30 -70.52 -23.01
N ARG A 5 34.26 -69.74 -22.48
CA ARG A 5 34.23 -68.33 -22.03
C ARG A 5 33.56 -67.36 -23.02
N THR A 6 32.97 -66.26 -22.51
CA THR A 6 33.16 -64.85 -22.95
C THR A 6 32.18 -63.89 -22.25
N ASP A 7 32.68 -62.92 -21.45
CA ASP A 7 32.11 -61.56 -21.38
C ASP A 7 32.37 -60.87 -22.74
N PRO A 8 31.63 -59.86 -23.29
CA PRO A 8 31.20 -58.59 -22.64
C PRO A 8 29.88 -57.95 -23.20
N TYR A 9 29.60 -56.68 -22.79
CA TYR A 9 28.67 -55.65 -23.36
C TYR A 9 27.32 -55.36 -22.64
N LEU A 10 27.26 -54.26 -21.86
CA LEU A 10 26.61 -52.94 -22.11
C LEU A 10 25.06 -52.98 -22.17
N THR A 11 24.33 -52.40 -21.22
CA THR A 11 23.89 -50.98 -21.16
C THR A 11 23.13 -50.80 -19.82
N GLY A 12 23.31 -49.77 -19.00
CA GLY A 12 23.09 -48.36 -19.29
C GLY A 12 21.61 -47.99 -19.05
N THR A 13 21.21 -47.69 -17.80
CA THR A 13 20.04 -46.82 -17.56
C THR A 13 20.29 -45.95 -16.35
N THR A 14 20.69 -44.73 -16.68
CA THR A 14 20.93 -43.56 -15.85
C THR A 14 19.68 -43.17 -15.05
N LEU A 15 19.91 -42.65 -13.85
CA LEU A 15 18.95 -41.88 -13.07
C LEU A 15 18.35 -40.79 -13.97
N ALA A 16 17.05 -40.89 -14.28
CA ALA A 16 16.35 -39.84 -14.98
C ALA A 16 16.15 -38.65 -14.03
N SER A 17 17.13 -37.73 -14.03
CA SER A 17 16.89 -36.34 -13.68
C SER A 17 15.93 -35.77 -14.72
N VAL A 18 14.65 -35.61 -14.35
CA VAL A 18 13.74 -34.78 -15.13
C VAL A 18 14.13 -33.33 -14.89
N THR A 19 15.00 -32.85 -15.78
CA THR A 19 15.24 -31.44 -16.04
C THR A 19 13.97 -30.86 -16.65
N GLN A 20 13.21 -30.13 -15.84
CA GLN A 20 12.28 -29.12 -16.33
C GLN A 20 13.07 -27.81 -16.40
N PRO A 21 13.07 -27.06 -17.52
CA PRO A 21 13.80 -25.81 -17.61
C PRO A 21 13.14 -24.77 -16.69
N GLN A 22 13.75 -24.55 -15.52
CA GLN A 22 13.54 -23.34 -14.76
C GLN A 22 14.18 -22.22 -15.57
N ALA A 23 13.34 -21.43 -16.23
CA ALA A 23 13.76 -20.20 -16.89
C ALA A 23 14.57 -19.39 -15.88
N GLY A 24 15.87 -19.27 -16.17
CA GLY A 24 16.78 -18.46 -15.39
C GLY A 24 16.33 -17.01 -15.45
N LEU A 25 16.01 -16.45 -14.29
CA LEU A 25 16.36 -15.08 -13.97
C LEU A 25 17.33 -15.14 -12.79
N ALA A 26 18.54 -15.61 -13.09
CA ALA A 26 19.69 -15.06 -12.41
C ALA A 26 19.82 -13.62 -12.93
N VAL A 27 19.40 -12.65 -12.13
CA VAL A 27 20.01 -11.32 -12.21
C VAL A 27 20.80 -11.16 -10.93
N SER A 28 22.07 -11.49 -11.08
CA SER A 28 23.16 -11.05 -10.24
C SER A 28 22.95 -9.59 -9.85
N SER A 29 23.17 -9.32 -8.58
CA SER A 29 23.69 -8.04 -8.11
C SER A 29 24.91 -7.69 -8.97
N THR A 30 24.70 -6.82 -9.94
CA THR A 30 25.75 -6.14 -10.66
C THR A 30 25.33 -4.69 -10.68
N ALA A 31 26.05 -3.90 -9.89
CA ALA A 31 26.10 -2.47 -10.02
C ALA A 31 26.21 -2.12 -11.51
N ASN A 32 25.29 -1.30 -12.01
CA ASN A 32 25.57 -0.52 -13.21
C ASN A 32 26.17 0.81 -12.77
N PRO A 33 27.48 1.05 -12.99
CA PRO A 33 28.01 2.40 -13.05
C PRO A 33 27.54 3.00 -14.38
N GLY A 34 26.56 3.87 -14.31
CA GLY A 34 25.96 4.49 -15.49
C GLY A 34 25.09 5.68 -15.14
N VAL A 35 25.52 6.49 -14.15
CA VAL A 35 24.93 7.81 -13.91
C VAL A 35 25.58 8.80 -14.86
N THR A 36 24.92 9.07 -15.97
CA THR A 36 25.02 10.37 -16.64
C THR A 36 24.48 11.43 -15.67
N PRO A 37 25.23 12.49 -15.33
CA PRO A 37 24.71 13.56 -14.49
C PRO A 37 23.76 14.42 -15.34
N GLY A 38 22.47 14.30 -15.07
CA GLY A 38 21.41 15.09 -15.68
C GLY A 38 20.09 14.69 -15.06
N ASP A 39 19.80 15.29 -13.91
CA ASP A 39 18.51 15.28 -13.19
C ASP A 39 17.89 13.88 -13.00
N ALA A 40 18.57 13.06 -12.20
CA ALA A 40 17.95 11.90 -11.59
C ALA A 40 16.94 12.38 -10.54
N ASP A 41 15.71 12.58 -10.99
CA ASP A 41 14.53 12.49 -10.14
C ASP A 41 14.70 11.22 -9.30
N VAL A 42 14.88 11.42 -7.99
CA VAL A 42 15.05 10.33 -7.04
C VAL A 42 13.75 9.55 -7.09
N ALA A 43 13.74 8.47 -7.88
CA ALA A 43 12.64 7.52 -7.89
C ALA A 43 12.61 6.87 -6.50
N VAL A 44 11.91 7.53 -5.58
CA VAL A 44 11.53 7.00 -4.29
C VAL A 44 10.76 5.71 -4.55
N ASP A 45 11.28 4.59 -4.04
CA ASP A 45 10.63 3.29 -4.13
C ASP A 45 9.38 3.32 -3.24
N LEU A 46 8.27 3.82 -3.81
CA LEU A 46 6.98 3.89 -3.14
C LEU A 46 6.39 2.48 -3.07
N SER A 47 5.86 2.07 -1.91
CA SER A 47 5.06 0.84 -1.81
C SER A 47 3.85 0.87 -2.76
N ALA A 48 3.35 -0.30 -3.13
CA ALA A 48 2.19 -0.43 -4.02
C ALA A 48 0.96 0.36 -3.53
N SER A 49 0.73 0.40 -2.21
CA SER A 49 -0.33 1.20 -1.59
C SER A 49 -0.10 2.69 -1.76
N ALA A 50 1.12 3.18 -1.52
CA ALA A 50 1.49 4.57 -1.71
C ALA A 50 1.35 4.98 -3.18
N GLN A 51 1.80 4.16 -4.13
CA GLN A 51 1.63 4.41 -5.57
C GLN A 51 0.16 4.57 -5.98
N LEU A 52 -0.73 3.71 -5.45
CA LEU A 52 -2.16 3.82 -5.70
C LEU A 52 -2.75 5.13 -5.19
N VAL A 53 -2.27 5.62 -4.04
CA VAL A 53 -2.66 6.93 -3.50
C VAL A 53 -2.09 8.07 -4.34
N SER A 54 -0.79 8.03 -4.65
CA SER A 54 -0.09 9.02 -5.49
C SER A 54 -0.75 9.19 -6.86
N ASN A 55 -1.28 8.12 -7.44
CA ASN A 55 -1.99 8.18 -8.73
C ASN A 55 -3.37 8.83 -8.65
N LEU A 56 -3.97 8.93 -7.45
CA LEU A 56 -5.26 9.58 -7.24
C LEU A 56 -5.15 11.04 -6.86
N LEU A 57 -4.00 11.46 -6.33
CA LEU A 57 -3.70 12.84 -6.06
C LEU A 57 -3.75 13.62 -7.39
N PRO A 58 -4.70 14.54 -7.59
CA PRO A 58 -4.77 15.29 -8.83
C PRO A 58 -3.48 16.10 -9.04
N LEU A 59 -2.97 16.10 -10.28
CA LEU A 59 -1.87 16.96 -10.76
C LEU A 59 -2.20 18.47 -10.72
N GLN A 60 -3.38 18.86 -10.24
CA GLN A 60 -3.80 20.24 -10.09
C GLN A 60 -4.25 20.50 -8.65
N PRO A 61 -4.08 21.74 -8.14
CA PRO A 61 -4.46 22.09 -6.77
C PRO A 61 -5.93 21.73 -6.57
N SER A 62 -6.19 20.86 -5.61
CA SER A 62 -7.53 20.51 -5.16
C SER A 62 -8.24 21.81 -4.80
N SER A 63 -9.09 22.27 -5.70
CA SER A 63 -10.00 23.37 -5.42
C SER A 63 -11.07 22.78 -4.52
N SER A 64 -10.99 23.07 -3.23
CA SER A 64 -12.12 23.45 -2.37
C SER A 64 -11.68 23.45 -0.91
N LEU A 65 -10.70 24.29 -0.56
CA LEU A 65 -10.57 24.97 0.73
C LEU A 65 -9.74 26.21 0.40
N SER A 66 -10.32 27.40 0.50
CA SER A 66 -9.60 28.65 0.18
C SER A 66 -8.53 28.90 1.24
N ASP A 67 -7.49 29.68 0.94
CA ASP A 67 -6.45 30.13 1.88
C ASP A 67 -6.99 31.09 2.98
N ASP A 68 -8.21 30.87 3.45
CA ASP A 68 -8.86 31.63 4.51
C ASP A 68 -8.71 30.85 5.83
N ASP A 69 -8.21 31.52 6.88
CA ASP A 69 -7.98 31.01 8.24
C ASP A 69 -9.19 30.27 8.87
N SER A 70 -10.37 30.34 8.25
CA SER A 70 -11.63 29.72 8.70
C SER A 70 -11.68 28.19 8.55
N ASP A 71 -10.80 27.58 7.75
CA ASP A 71 -10.91 26.19 7.31
C ASP A 71 -10.29 25.15 8.26
N GLY A 72 -9.35 25.59 9.11
CA GLY A 72 -8.84 24.75 10.21
C GLY A 72 -9.94 24.25 11.15
N GLY A 73 -11.05 24.99 11.24
CA GLY A 73 -12.21 24.61 12.05
C GLY A 73 -13.03 23.45 11.47
N GLU A 74 -13.13 23.32 10.14
CA GLU A 74 -13.89 22.22 9.52
C GLU A 74 -13.12 20.89 9.64
N LEU A 75 -11.81 20.96 9.44
CA LEU A 75 -10.90 19.82 9.62
C LEU A 75 -10.85 19.34 11.08
N ASP A 76 -10.79 20.28 12.03
CA ASP A 76 -10.83 19.99 13.46
C ASP A 76 -12.19 19.40 13.86
N ALA A 77 -13.29 19.99 13.40
CA ALA A 77 -14.63 19.47 13.64
C ALA A 77 -14.81 18.05 13.06
N PHE A 78 -14.30 17.80 11.85
CA PHE A 78 -14.27 16.48 11.24
C PHE A 78 -13.48 15.48 12.10
N MET A 79 -12.25 15.84 12.52
CA MET A 79 -11.43 14.97 13.36
C MET A 79 -12.08 14.71 14.73
N GLN A 80 -12.74 15.72 15.30
CA GLN A 80 -13.48 15.59 16.54
C GLN A 80 -14.67 14.65 16.40
N ASP A 81 -15.46 14.79 15.33
CA ASP A 81 -16.60 13.93 15.03
C ASP A 81 -16.15 12.48 14.79
N LEU A 82 -15.13 12.27 13.95
CA LEU A 82 -14.56 10.95 13.70
C LEU A 82 -14.07 10.30 14.99
N LYS A 83 -13.34 11.05 15.84
CA LYS A 83 -12.88 10.57 17.14
C LYS A 83 -14.06 10.20 18.05
N GLN A 84 -15.10 11.03 18.12
CA GLN A 84 -16.29 10.74 18.91
C GLN A 84 -16.99 9.47 18.43
N GLN A 85 -17.15 9.30 17.12
CA GLN A 85 -17.75 8.11 16.54
C GLN A 85 -16.95 6.85 16.87
N ILE A 86 -15.63 6.87 16.70
CA ILE A 86 -14.76 5.73 17.01
C ILE A 86 -14.75 5.43 18.52
N GLN A 87 -14.75 6.44 19.39
CA GLN A 87 -14.81 6.23 20.84
C GLN A 87 -16.16 5.67 21.30
N SER A 88 -17.26 6.09 20.66
CA SER A 88 -18.61 5.64 21.01
C SER A 88 -18.96 4.27 20.41
N GLN A 89 -18.48 3.95 19.20
CA GLN A 89 -18.88 2.78 18.43
C GLN A 89 -17.73 1.78 18.20
N GLY A 90 -16.50 2.13 18.59
CA GLY A 90 -15.31 1.32 18.36
C GLY A 90 -15.06 1.06 16.87
N LYS A 91 -14.54 -0.14 16.57
CA LYS A 91 -14.40 -0.64 15.20
C LYS A 91 -15.69 -0.63 14.37
N ASP A 92 -16.88 -0.56 14.99
CA ASP A 92 -18.17 -0.57 14.29
C ASP A 92 -18.60 0.81 13.78
N ALA A 93 -17.87 1.88 14.12
CA ALA A 93 -18.16 3.25 13.70
C ALA A 93 -18.42 3.38 12.19
N GLY A 94 -19.50 4.07 11.83
CA GLY A 94 -19.95 4.24 10.45
C GLY A 94 -18.86 4.82 9.53
N VAL A 95 -18.11 5.81 10.01
CA VAL A 95 -16.99 6.44 9.29
C VAL A 95 -15.85 5.49 8.90
N LEU A 96 -15.69 4.36 9.59
CA LEU A 96 -14.71 3.31 9.25
C LEU A 96 -15.26 2.32 8.21
N GLY A 97 -16.58 2.34 8.01
CA GLY A 97 -17.32 1.55 7.04
C GLY A 97 -17.41 2.18 5.65
N GLU A 98 -17.08 3.46 5.52
CA GLU A 98 -17.21 4.19 4.26
C GLU A 98 -16.22 3.69 3.20
N LEU A 99 -16.67 3.68 1.95
CA LEU A 99 -15.90 3.23 0.79
C LEU A 99 -15.78 4.37 -0.23
N PRO A 100 -14.69 4.43 -1.00
CA PRO A 100 -14.48 5.50 -1.98
C PRO A 100 -15.52 5.44 -3.11
N ASN A 101 -15.94 6.61 -3.60
CA ASN A 101 -17.00 6.74 -4.63
C ASN A 101 -16.69 5.97 -5.93
N LYS A 102 -15.40 5.84 -6.28
CA LYS A 102 -14.91 5.04 -7.42
C LYS A 102 -14.13 3.82 -6.93
N ALA A 103 -14.81 2.97 -6.17
CA ALA A 103 -14.24 1.74 -5.59
C ALA A 103 -13.81 0.72 -6.67
N THR A 104 -12.54 0.77 -7.05
CA THR A 104 -11.86 -0.39 -7.66
C THR A 104 -11.40 -1.35 -6.56
N PRO A 105 -11.19 -2.66 -6.84
CA PRO A 105 -10.76 -3.61 -5.82
C PRO A 105 -9.52 -3.15 -5.04
N GLY A 106 -8.51 -2.62 -5.74
CA GLY A 106 -7.30 -2.09 -5.09
C GLY A 106 -7.57 -0.87 -4.19
N ARG A 107 -8.54 -0.02 -4.54
CA ARG A 107 -8.93 1.14 -3.72
C ARG A 107 -9.77 0.76 -2.51
N THR A 108 -10.65 -0.22 -2.66
CA THR A 108 -11.39 -0.79 -1.53
C THR A 108 -10.44 -1.42 -0.52
N GLU A 109 -9.47 -2.23 -0.97
CA GLU A 109 -8.49 -2.85 -0.08
C GLU A 109 -7.63 -1.80 0.63
N LEU A 110 -7.22 -0.75 -0.09
CA LEU A 110 -6.46 0.37 0.49
C LEU A 110 -7.27 1.14 1.55
N ALA A 111 -8.55 1.43 1.29
CA ALA A 111 -9.43 2.07 2.25
C ALA A 111 -9.65 1.21 3.52
N LYS A 112 -9.87 -0.11 3.35
CA LYS A 112 -9.95 -1.06 4.46
C LYS A 112 -8.65 -1.11 5.27
N GLN A 113 -7.51 -1.14 4.57
CA GLN A 113 -6.19 -1.11 5.18
C GLN A 113 -5.98 0.18 6.00
N ALA A 114 -6.41 1.33 5.48
CA ALA A 114 -6.34 2.60 6.20
C ALA A 114 -7.21 2.62 7.46
N ALA A 115 -8.44 2.08 7.41
CA ALA A 115 -9.31 1.94 8.58
C ALA A 115 -8.69 1.04 9.66
N ASN A 116 -8.11 -0.09 9.26
CA ASN A 116 -7.40 -0.98 10.18
C ASN A 116 -6.14 -0.32 10.77
N TYR A 117 -5.36 0.38 9.95
CA TYR A 117 -4.20 1.14 10.41
C TYR A 117 -4.61 2.18 11.45
N LEU A 118 -5.67 2.94 11.19
CA LEU A 118 -6.21 3.95 12.10
C LEU A 118 -6.59 3.35 13.47
N LEU A 119 -7.41 2.29 13.46
CA LEU A 119 -7.87 1.62 14.69
C LEU A 119 -6.70 1.08 15.53
N VAL A 120 -5.80 0.32 14.90
CA VAL A 120 -4.72 -0.36 15.60
C VAL A 120 -3.68 0.62 16.14
N ASN A 121 -3.35 1.67 15.38
CA ASN A 121 -2.21 2.53 15.70
C ASN A 121 -2.58 3.80 16.48
N PHE A 122 -3.82 4.28 16.38
CA PHE A 122 -4.23 5.53 17.03
C PHE A 122 -5.33 5.36 18.09
N TYR A 123 -6.13 4.30 18.00
CA TYR A 123 -7.22 4.06 18.94
C TYR A 123 -7.02 2.82 19.82
N GLY A 124 -5.99 2.01 19.57
CA GLY A 124 -5.68 0.82 20.35
C GLY A 124 -6.73 -0.29 20.26
N ASP A 125 -7.56 -0.27 19.22
CA ASP A 125 -8.63 -1.25 18.98
C ASP A 125 -8.16 -2.32 17.98
N SER A 126 -8.91 -3.41 17.91
CA SER A 126 -8.81 -4.46 16.91
C SER A 126 -9.21 -3.98 15.51
N SER A 127 -8.62 -4.59 14.48
CA SER A 127 -8.99 -4.34 13.08
C SER A 127 -10.47 -4.57 12.82
N ARG A 128 -11.08 -3.70 12.01
CA ARG A 128 -12.46 -3.85 11.51
C ARG A 128 -12.53 -4.93 10.42
N TYR A 129 -11.59 -4.90 9.48
CA TYR A 129 -11.56 -5.78 8.31
C TYR A 129 -10.54 -6.89 8.53
N SER A 130 -10.97 -8.14 8.63
CA SER A 130 -10.07 -9.29 8.84
C SER A 130 -9.28 -9.68 7.59
N ASP A 131 -9.75 -9.27 6.42
CA ASP A 131 -9.15 -9.52 5.10
C ASP A 131 -8.10 -8.47 4.70
N ALA A 132 -8.03 -7.32 5.40
CA ALA A 132 -7.10 -6.24 5.10
C ALA A 132 -5.98 -6.10 6.15
N SER A 133 -4.81 -5.62 5.71
CA SER A 133 -3.68 -5.36 6.61
C SER A 133 -3.92 -4.16 7.54
N SER A 134 -3.20 -4.09 8.66
CA SER A 134 -3.13 -2.87 9.51
C SER A 134 -1.80 -2.12 9.35
N LYS A 135 -1.00 -2.49 8.33
CA LYS A 135 0.25 -1.77 8.00
C LYS A 135 -0.08 -0.37 7.48
N ASN A 136 0.78 0.60 7.79
CA ASN A 136 0.64 1.97 7.32
C ASN A 136 0.61 2.03 5.78
N PRO A 137 -0.53 2.36 5.15
CA PRO A 137 -0.64 2.45 3.70
C PRO A 137 -0.03 3.75 3.13
N PHE A 138 0.30 4.71 3.99
CA PHE A 138 0.81 6.02 3.64
C PHE A 138 2.32 6.15 3.89
N ALA A 139 3.00 5.05 4.22
CA ALA A 139 4.38 5.05 4.72
C ALA A 139 5.33 5.91 3.86
N ASP A 140 5.24 5.76 2.55
CA ASP A 140 6.16 6.37 1.57
C ASP A 140 5.64 7.67 0.96
N LEU A 141 4.50 8.18 1.42
CA LEU A 141 3.95 9.45 0.96
C LEU A 141 4.62 10.64 1.66
N ASP A 142 4.93 11.66 0.88
CA ASP A 142 5.42 12.95 1.35
C ASP A 142 4.32 13.78 2.05
N GLY A 143 4.75 14.81 2.79
CA GLY A 143 3.84 15.66 3.58
C GLY A 143 2.80 16.40 2.74
N ASP A 144 3.12 16.80 1.51
CA ASP A 144 2.18 17.46 0.60
C ASP A 144 1.10 16.49 0.12
N SER A 145 1.50 15.26 -0.26
CA SER A 145 0.57 14.18 -0.59
C SER A 145 -0.37 13.86 0.57
N LEU A 146 0.16 13.73 1.79
CA LEU A 146 -0.63 13.50 3.00
C LEU A 146 -1.62 14.65 3.29
N SER A 147 -1.16 15.90 3.11
CA SER A 147 -1.98 17.10 3.33
C SER A 147 -3.11 17.21 2.31
N ARG A 148 -2.85 16.84 1.06
CA ARG A 148 -3.88 16.79 0.01
C ARG A 148 -4.91 15.70 0.26
N ILE A 149 -4.49 14.51 0.70
CA ILE A 149 -5.41 13.43 1.08
C ILE A 149 -6.31 13.91 2.22
N ALA A 150 -5.73 14.48 3.28
CA ALA A 150 -6.46 14.97 4.44
C ALA A 150 -7.58 15.96 4.07
N ARG A 151 -7.30 16.86 3.13
CA ARG A 151 -8.20 17.93 2.67
C ARG A 151 -9.14 17.51 1.55
N ASP A 152 -9.00 16.32 0.98
CA ASP A 152 -9.85 15.87 -0.12
C ASP A 152 -11.22 15.42 0.41
N ASP A 153 -12.23 16.28 0.28
CA ASP A 153 -13.63 15.96 0.55
C ASP A 153 -14.41 15.52 -0.71
N SER A 154 -13.70 15.18 -1.79
CA SER A 154 -14.34 14.78 -3.06
C SER A 154 -14.98 13.38 -3.00
N GLY A 155 -14.74 12.64 -1.91
CA GLY A 155 -15.09 11.23 -1.75
C GLY A 155 -14.17 10.28 -2.53
N ALA A 156 -13.04 10.76 -3.03
CA ALA A 156 -11.96 9.91 -3.55
C ALA A 156 -11.21 9.18 -2.43
N PHE A 157 -11.10 9.84 -1.27
CA PHE A 157 -10.54 9.28 -0.03
C PHE A 157 -11.62 9.17 1.04
N THR A 158 -11.59 8.06 1.77
CA THR A 158 -12.50 7.78 2.89
C THR A 158 -12.13 8.58 4.14
N PRO A 159 -13.03 8.77 5.11
CA PRO A 159 -12.72 9.43 6.37
C PRO A 159 -11.50 8.83 7.08
N ALA A 160 -11.34 7.51 7.05
CA ALA A 160 -10.19 6.83 7.63
C ALA A 160 -8.86 7.20 6.95
N GLU A 161 -8.87 7.38 5.63
CA GLU A 161 -7.67 7.80 4.88
C GLU A 161 -7.31 9.26 5.15
N ARG A 162 -8.33 10.13 5.18
CA ARG A 162 -8.16 11.55 5.52
C ARG A 162 -7.58 11.73 6.92
N ALA A 163 -8.15 11.03 7.91
CA ALA A 163 -7.63 11.02 9.28
C ALA A 163 -6.21 10.43 9.37
N GLY A 164 -5.93 9.35 8.63
CA GLY A 164 -4.59 8.76 8.56
C GLY A 164 -3.54 9.74 8.03
N GLY A 165 -3.88 10.56 7.03
CA GLY A 165 -3.04 11.63 6.51
C GLY A 165 -2.78 12.75 7.53
N LEU A 166 -3.81 13.17 8.26
CA LEU A 166 -3.71 14.21 9.30
C LEU A 166 -2.81 13.82 10.46
N LEU A 167 -3.06 12.64 11.02
CA LEU A 167 -2.34 12.14 12.18
C LEU A 167 -0.85 11.90 11.86
N ARG A 168 -0.53 11.58 10.60
CA ARG A 168 0.84 11.46 10.09
C ARG A 168 1.59 12.79 9.97
N ASN A 169 0.90 13.88 9.65
CA ASN A 169 1.49 15.21 9.55
C ASN A 169 1.67 15.89 10.93
N GLY A 170 1.28 15.24 12.03
CA GLY A 170 1.39 15.78 13.38
C GLY A 170 0.29 16.80 13.73
N TRP A 171 -0.85 16.75 13.05
CA TRP A 171 -2.00 17.63 13.29
C TRP A 171 -2.99 16.99 14.29
N ALA A 172 -2.49 16.54 15.44
CA ALA A 172 -3.27 15.86 16.48
C ALA A 172 -3.07 16.49 17.86
#